data_AF-A0A409X744-F1
#
_entry.id   AF-A0A409X744-F1
#
_cell.length_a   1.000
_cell.length_b   1.000
_cell.length_c   1.000
_cell.angle_alpha   90.00
_cell.angle_beta   90.00
_cell.angle_gamma   90.00
#
_symmetry.space_group_name_H-M   'P 1'
#
loop_
_entity.id
_entity.type
_entity.pdbx_description
1 polymer ?
#
loop_
_entity_poly.entity_id
_entity_poly.type
_entity_poly.pdbx_seq_one_letter_code
_entity_poly.pdbx_strand_id
1 'polypeptide(L)'
;MRIEDGFHPTPFIEDNAYTADPVLSSLLKRVLPSSVFEEVAPDLERCGLEVVTSLRTLSDSGRVFPPKLLQYDQWGRRIDDLQTSEGWRELKAIAQREGIPGIFYERKFGEHSRVYGFAKMMIMVGDTNEVWEEIQMIIAESLPESL
;
A
#
# COMPACT_ATOMS: atom_id res chain seq x y z
N MET A 1 -43.04 8.11 3.19
CA MET A 1 -42.05 7.39 4.01
C MET A 1 -40.70 8.00 3.70
N ARG A 2 -39.96 8.46 4.71
CA ARG A 2 -38.62 9.02 4.51
C ARG A 2 -37.58 7.90 4.61
N ILE A 3 -36.39 8.11 4.05
CA ILE A 3 -35.32 7.08 4.05
C ILE A 3 -34.84 6.79 5.46
N GLU A 4 -34.82 7.80 6.33
CA GLU A 4 -34.49 7.65 7.75
C GLU A 4 -35.48 6.76 8.52
N ASP A 5 -36.70 6.57 8.02
CA ASP A 5 -37.73 5.74 8.67
C ASP A 5 -37.60 4.24 8.33
N GLY A 6 -36.70 3.88 7.41
CA GLY A 6 -36.47 2.51 6.98
C GLY A 6 -35.56 1.70 7.91
N PHE A 7 -35.26 0.46 7.55
CA PHE A 7 -34.18 -0.32 8.18
C PHE A 7 -32.82 0.10 7.61
N HIS A 8 -31.84 0.33 8.48
CA HIS A 8 -30.48 0.73 8.11
C HIS A 8 -29.52 -0.39 8.48
N PRO A 9 -28.75 -0.96 7.53
CA PRO A 9 -27.72 -1.93 7.87
C PRO A 9 -26.62 -1.27 8.70
N THR A 10 -26.08 -1.99 9.68
CA THR A 10 -24.91 -1.53 10.43
C THR A 10 -23.69 -1.55 9.52
N PRO A 11 -22.87 -0.48 9.46
CA PRO A 11 -21.62 -0.48 8.72
C PRO A 11 -20.70 -1.63 9.17
N PHE A 12 -20.00 -2.22 8.20
CA PHE A 12 -19.00 -3.24 8.50
C PHE A 12 -17.79 -2.57 9.15
N ILE A 13 -17.33 -3.12 10.27
CA ILE A 13 -16.12 -2.67 10.95
C ILE A 13 -15.03 -3.67 10.61
N GLU A 14 -13.97 -3.19 9.98
CA GLU A 14 -12.82 -4.00 9.65
C GLU A 14 -11.82 -4.00 10.81
N ASP A 15 -11.30 -5.18 11.11
CA ASP A 15 -10.19 -5.37 12.05
C ASP A 15 -8.85 -5.28 11.29
N ASN A 16 -7.74 -5.34 12.01
CA ASN A 16 -6.39 -5.27 11.45
C ASN A 16 -6.19 -6.22 10.26
N ALA A 17 -5.75 -5.67 9.12
CA ALA A 17 -5.66 -6.38 7.85
C ALA A 17 -4.71 -7.59 7.87
N TYR A 18 -3.76 -7.65 8.80
CA TYR A 18 -2.87 -8.80 8.97
C TYR A 18 -3.45 -9.89 9.88
N THR A 19 -4.02 -9.51 11.02
CA THR A 19 -4.51 -10.48 12.02
C THR A 19 -5.88 -11.03 11.67
N ALA A 20 -6.69 -10.27 10.93
CA ALA A 20 -7.99 -10.69 10.44
C ALA A 20 -7.88 -11.65 9.25
N ASP A 21 -6.72 -11.72 8.57
CA ASP A 21 -6.49 -12.67 7.48
C ASP A 21 -6.32 -14.10 8.05
N PRO A 22 -7.21 -15.05 7.71
CA PRO A 22 -7.19 -16.39 8.28
C PRO A 22 -6.01 -17.26 7.80
N VAL A 23 -5.33 -16.87 6.72
CA VAL A 23 -4.32 -17.69 6.04
C VAL A 23 -2.93 -17.07 6.13
N LEU A 24 -2.79 -15.75 6.03
CA LEU A 24 -1.50 -15.08 5.85
C LEU A 24 -0.51 -15.39 6.97
N SER A 25 -0.90 -15.23 8.24
CA SER A 25 -0.03 -15.54 9.39
C SER A 25 0.40 -17.02 9.40
N SER A 26 -0.54 -17.94 9.13
CA SER A 26 -0.25 -19.38 9.08
C SER A 26 0.69 -19.75 7.93
N LEU A 27 0.50 -19.13 6.76
CA LEU A 27 1.36 -19.30 5.60
C LEU A 27 2.78 -18.82 5.89
N LEU A 28 2.94 -17.65 6.48
CA LEU A 28 4.25 -17.09 6.83
C LEU A 28 5.00 -17.95 7.83
N LYS A 29 4.32 -18.50 8.85
CA LYS A 29 4.93 -19.45 9.80
C LYS A 29 5.49 -20.71 9.12
N ARG A 30 4.91 -21.11 7.98
CA ARG A 30 5.33 -22.31 7.22
C ARG A 30 6.46 -22.01 6.23
N VAL A 31 6.48 -20.80 5.66
CA VAL A 31 7.41 -20.43 4.59
C VAL A 31 8.67 -19.76 5.13
N LEU A 32 8.56 -19.05 6.26
CA LEU A 32 9.68 -18.35 6.88
C LEU A 32 10.32 -19.22 7.98
N PRO A 33 11.66 -19.18 8.14
CA PRO A 33 12.31 -19.68 9.34
C PRO A 33 11.76 -18.96 10.59
N SER A 34 11.67 -19.68 11.71
CA SER A 34 11.09 -19.14 12.95
C SER A 34 11.74 -17.83 13.39
N SER A 35 13.08 -17.72 13.27
CA SER A 35 13.82 -16.49 13.61
C SER A 35 13.42 -15.28 12.76
N VAL A 36 13.15 -15.50 11.46
CA VAL A 36 12.70 -14.43 10.55
C VAL A 36 11.25 -14.08 10.86
N PHE A 37 10.39 -15.09 11.06
CA PHE A 37 8.98 -14.88 11.37
C PHE A 37 8.78 -14.03 12.63
N GLU A 38 9.53 -14.34 13.71
CA GLU A 38 9.48 -13.59 14.97
C GLU A 38 9.85 -12.11 14.81
N GLU A 39 10.70 -11.79 13.83
CA GLU A 39 11.11 -10.42 13.57
C GLU A 39 10.12 -9.66 12.65
N VAL A 40 9.57 -10.32 11.64
CA VAL A 40 8.68 -9.65 10.66
C VAL A 40 7.22 -9.58 11.11
N ALA A 41 6.74 -10.53 11.92
CA ALA A 41 5.34 -10.59 12.30
C ALA A 41 4.84 -9.33 13.05
N PRO A 42 5.60 -8.75 14.01
CA PRO A 42 5.19 -7.52 14.67
C PRO A 42 5.10 -6.31 13.71
N ASP A 43 5.99 -6.23 12.71
CA ASP A 43 5.92 -5.16 11.71
C ASP A 43 4.72 -5.33 10.77
N LEU A 44 4.41 -6.57 10.37
CA LEU A 44 3.22 -6.86 9.55
C LEU A 44 1.92 -6.55 10.30
N GLU A 45 1.86 -6.84 11.61
CA GLU A 45 0.73 -6.48 12.46
C GLU A 45 0.59 -4.96 12.58
N ARG A 46 1.68 -4.22 12.81
CA ARG A 46 1.67 -2.76 12.81
C ARG A 46 1.21 -2.19 11.46
N CYS A 47 1.71 -2.74 10.36
CA CYS A 47 1.32 -2.35 9.01
C CYS A 47 -0.17 -2.59 8.78
N GLY A 48 -0.70 -3.75 9.18
CA GLY A 48 -2.13 -4.06 9.04
C GLY A 48 -3.04 -3.12 9.84
N LEU A 49 -2.57 -2.57 10.96
CA LEU A 49 -3.27 -1.52 11.69
C LEU A 49 -3.21 -0.16 10.97
N GLU A 50 -2.03 0.21 10.44
CA GLU A 50 -1.85 1.44 9.65
C GLU A 50 -2.77 1.47 8.42
N VAL A 51 -2.97 0.31 7.77
CA VAL A 51 -3.88 0.14 6.63
C VAL A 51 -5.31 0.54 6.98
N VAL A 52 -5.89 -0.08 8.01
CA VAL A 52 -7.29 0.14 8.37
C VAL A 52 -7.55 1.49 9.03
N THR A 53 -6.49 2.17 9.50
CA THR A 53 -6.59 3.49 10.13
C THR A 53 -6.23 4.59 9.14
N SER A 54 -4.94 4.85 8.95
CA SER A 54 -4.43 5.99 8.20
C SER A 54 -4.62 5.85 6.70
N LEU A 55 -4.30 4.70 6.10
CA LEU A 55 -4.45 4.54 4.65
C LEU A 55 -5.92 4.61 4.24
N ARG A 56 -6.79 3.87 4.91
CA ARG A 56 -8.22 3.87 4.60
C ARG A 56 -8.85 5.25 4.78
N THR A 57 -8.55 5.92 5.88
CA THR A 57 -9.01 7.31 6.10
C THR A 57 -8.57 8.24 4.96
N LEU A 58 -7.32 8.09 4.49
CA LEU A 58 -6.81 8.88 3.38
C LEU A 58 -7.50 8.54 2.06
N SER A 59 -7.71 7.26 1.79
CA SER A 59 -8.41 6.77 0.60
C SER A 59 -9.86 7.24 0.54
N ASP A 60 -10.57 7.20 1.67
CA ASP A 60 -11.97 7.63 1.77
C ASP A 60 -12.13 9.16 1.88
N SER A 61 -11.05 9.90 2.10
CA SER A 61 -11.10 11.36 2.29
C SER A 61 -11.51 12.16 1.04
N GLY A 62 -11.63 11.52 -0.12
CA GLY A 62 -11.85 12.20 -1.42
C GLY A 62 -10.63 12.99 -1.92
N ARG A 63 -9.49 12.90 -1.23
CA ARG A 63 -8.22 13.53 -1.63
C ARG A 63 -7.43 12.68 -2.62
N VAL A 64 -7.87 11.45 -2.87
CA VAL A 64 -7.30 10.53 -3.86
C VAL A 64 -8.17 10.59 -5.11
N PHE A 65 -7.60 11.04 -6.21
CA PHE A 65 -8.28 11.08 -7.51
C PHE A 65 -7.30 10.80 -8.64
N PRO A 66 -7.78 10.27 -9.79
CA PRO A 66 -6.92 9.90 -10.91
C PRO A 66 -6.09 11.09 -11.42
N PRO A 67 -4.84 10.84 -11.86
CA PRO A 67 -3.98 11.89 -12.38
C PRO A 67 -4.54 12.50 -13.67
N LYS A 68 -4.19 13.76 -13.92
CA LYS A 68 -4.60 14.50 -15.13
C LYS A 68 -3.38 14.96 -15.91
N LEU A 69 -3.38 14.71 -17.22
CA LEU A 69 -2.33 15.20 -18.12
C LEU A 69 -2.75 16.54 -18.74
N LEU A 70 -1.97 17.59 -18.49
CA LEU A 70 -2.05 18.87 -19.17
C LEU A 70 -0.98 18.95 -20.25
N GLN A 71 -1.38 18.79 -21.51
CA GLN A 71 -0.42 18.78 -22.61
C GLN A 71 0.08 20.18 -22.97
N TYR A 72 -0.75 21.20 -22.81
CA TYR A 72 -0.44 22.58 -23.17
C TYR A 72 -0.75 23.54 -22.02
N ASP A 73 0.07 24.58 -21.89
CA ASP A 73 -0.24 25.72 -21.05
C ASP A 73 -1.36 26.58 -21.66
N GLN A 74 -1.82 27.54 -20.89
CA GLN A 74 -2.86 28.46 -21.30
C GLN A 74 -2.50 29.28 -22.56
N TRP A 75 -1.20 29.42 -22.91
CA TRP A 75 -0.69 30.16 -24.08
C TRP A 75 -0.33 29.25 -25.27
N GLY A 76 -0.74 27.98 -25.24
CA GLY A 76 -0.53 27.03 -26.33
C GLY A 76 0.90 26.47 -26.43
N ARG A 77 1.72 26.62 -25.38
CA ARG A 77 3.04 25.98 -25.31
C ARG A 77 2.89 24.57 -24.77
N ARG A 78 3.57 23.60 -25.38
CA ARG A 78 3.56 22.22 -24.90
C ARG A 78 4.33 22.11 -23.58
N ILE A 79 3.70 21.53 -22.56
CA ILE A 79 4.27 21.34 -21.21
C ILE A 79 4.26 19.88 -20.73
N ASP A 80 3.30 19.07 -21.20
CA ASP A 80 3.11 17.67 -20.79
C ASP A 80 3.18 17.46 -19.24
N ASP A 81 2.46 18.29 -18.48
CA ASP A 81 2.42 18.27 -17.01
C ASP A 81 1.44 17.21 -16.49
N LEU A 82 1.92 16.26 -15.68
CA LEU A 82 1.09 15.22 -15.04
C LEU A 82 0.73 15.62 -13.61
N GLN A 83 -0.53 16.00 -13.40
CA GLN A 83 -1.02 16.44 -12.10
C GLN A 83 -1.61 15.28 -11.31
N THR A 84 -0.95 14.92 -10.21
CA THR A 84 -1.44 13.93 -9.23
C THR A 84 -2.18 14.62 -8.08
N SER A 85 -3.07 13.89 -7.41
CA SER A 85 -3.73 14.40 -6.21
C SER A 85 -2.76 14.48 -5.01
N GLU A 86 -3.10 15.29 -3.99
CA GLU A 86 -2.33 15.30 -2.73
C GLU A 86 -2.40 13.95 -2.02
N GLY A 87 -3.58 13.31 -2.01
CA GLY A 87 -3.75 11.99 -1.40
C GLY A 87 -2.87 10.92 -2.07
N TRP A 88 -2.68 11.01 -3.39
CA TRP A 88 -1.76 10.14 -4.12
C TRP A 88 -0.31 10.27 -3.62
N ARG A 89 0.16 11.52 -3.42
CA ARG A 89 1.52 11.77 -2.91
C ARG A 89 1.68 11.30 -1.47
N GLU A 90 0.64 11.44 -0.65
CA GLU A 90 0.63 10.95 0.72
C GLU A 90 0.68 9.41 0.77
N LEU A 91 -0.09 8.71 -0.07
CA LEU A 91 -0.04 7.24 -0.17
C LEU A 91 1.36 6.76 -0.58
N LYS A 92 1.99 7.45 -1.53
CA LYS A 92 3.38 7.19 -1.91
C LYS A 92 4.36 7.40 -0.75
N ALA A 93 4.20 8.49 0.00
CA ALA A 93 5.04 8.77 1.16
C ALA A 93 4.87 7.73 2.27
N ILE A 94 3.65 7.21 2.47
CA ILE A 94 3.39 6.12 3.41
C ILE A 94 4.11 4.84 2.96
N ALA A 95 3.97 4.44 1.68
CA ALA A 95 4.67 3.26 1.16
C ALA A 95 6.21 3.35 1.27
N GLN A 96 6.77 4.55 1.09
CA GLN A 96 8.20 4.82 1.30
C GLN A 96 8.59 4.72 2.78
N ARG A 97 7.79 5.31 3.69
CA ARG A 97 8.01 5.23 5.13
C ARG A 97 7.95 3.81 5.65
N GLU A 98 7.03 3.02 5.10
CA GLU A 98 6.90 1.58 5.37
C GLU A 98 8.06 0.74 4.81
N GLY A 99 8.94 1.36 4.00
CA GLY A 99 10.15 0.73 3.50
C GLY A 99 9.91 -0.35 2.46
N ILE A 100 8.71 -0.42 1.85
CA ILE A 100 8.35 -1.52 0.92
C ILE A 100 9.39 -1.69 -0.19
N PRO A 101 9.83 -0.63 -0.91
CA PRO A 101 10.86 -0.80 -1.93
C PRO A 101 12.16 -1.30 -1.33
N GLY A 102 12.56 -0.78 -0.16
CA GLY A 102 13.80 -1.11 0.53
C GLY A 102 13.89 -2.59 0.94
N ILE A 103 12.80 -3.19 1.41
CA ILE A 103 12.75 -4.59 1.86
C ILE A 103 13.32 -5.54 0.79
N PHE A 104 13.00 -5.28 -0.48
CA PHE A 104 13.45 -6.09 -1.59
C PHE A 104 14.97 -5.97 -1.83
N TYR A 105 15.56 -4.80 -1.62
CA TYR A 105 16.95 -4.53 -1.97
C TYR A 105 17.93 -4.72 -0.81
N GLU A 106 17.53 -4.35 0.40
CA GLU A 106 18.37 -4.48 1.60
C GLU A 106 18.65 -5.94 1.95
N ARG A 107 17.73 -6.86 1.59
CA ARG A 107 17.89 -8.32 1.74
C ARG A 107 18.37 -8.74 3.13
N LYS A 108 17.90 -8.05 4.19
CA LYS A 108 18.24 -8.34 5.60
C LYS A 108 18.04 -9.82 5.96
N PHE A 109 17.05 -10.47 5.36
CA PHE A 109 16.71 -11.88 5.59
C PHE A 109 17.07 -12.79 4.40
N GLY A 110 18.00 -12.37 3.55
CA GLY A 110 18.38 -13.11 2.35
C GLY A 110 17.20 -13.30 1.39
N GLU A 111 16.97 -14.55 0.96
CA GLU A 111 15.85 -14.93 0.09
C GLU A 111 14.48 -14.63 0.71
N HIS A 112 14.37 -14.67 2.05
CA HIS A 112 13.11 -14.47 2.76
C HIS A 112 12.64 -13.02 2.76
N SER A 113 13.54 -12.07 2.46
CA SER A 113 13.16 -10.66 2.29
C SER A 113 12.14 -10.48 1.17
N ARG A 114 12.12 -11.34 0.14
CA ARG A 114 11.10 -11.29 -0.91
C ARG A 114 9.72 -11.66 -0.38
N VAL A 115 9.64 -12.72 0.42
CA VAL A 115 8.37 -13.17 1.04
C VAL A 115 7.83 -12.12 1.99
N TYR A 116 8.71 -11.54 2.83
CA TYR A 116 8.34 -10.44 3.72
C TYR A 116 7.84 -9.20 2.94
N GLY A 117 8.59 -8.78 1.90
CA GLY A 117 8.20 -7.68 1.04
C GLY A 117 6.83 -7.91 0.43
N PHE A 118 6.59 -9.09 -0.17
CA PHE A 118 5.29 -9.44 -0.75
C PHE A 118 4.15 -9.55 0.27
N ALA A 119 4.42 -10.00 1.50
CA ALA A 119 3.41 -10.04 2.56
C ALA A 119 2.95 -8.62 2.94
N LYS A 120 3.91 -7.72 3.15
CA LYS A 120 3.62 -6.31 3.46
C LYS A 120 2.90 -5.61 2.30
N MET A 121 3.35 -5.93 1.09
CA MET A 121 2.78 -5.50 -0.18
C MET A 121 1.29 -5.93 -0.31
N MET A 122 0.98 -7.19 -0.01
CA MET A 122 -0.38 -7.74 -0.04
C MET A 122 -1.32 -7.08 0.97
N ILE A 123 -0.82 -6.76 2.17
CA ILE A 123 -1.61 -6.08 3.21
C ILE A 123 -2.00 -4.66 2.76
N MET A 124 -1.10 -3.94 2.09
CA MET A 124 -1.33 -2.54 1.72
C MET A 124 -2.15 -2.35 0.44
N VAL A 125 -2.04 -3.29 -0.52
CA VAL A 125 -2.61 -3.09 -1.87
C VAL A 125 -4.14 -2.91 -1.88
N GLY A 126 -4.85 -3.44 -0.87
CA GLY A 126 -6.31 -3.32 -0.77
C GLY A 126 -6.80 -1.89 -0.59
N ASP A 127 -6.02 -1.03 0.07
CA ASP A 127 -6.41 0.33 0.44
C ASP A 127 -5.61 1.42 -0.27
N THR A 128 -4.53 1.11 -0.97
CA THR A 128 -3.67 2.12 -1.62
C THR A 128 -4.25 2.72 -2.91
N ASN A 129 -5.41 2.26 -3.39
CA ASN A 129 -5.97 2.66 -4.69
C ASN A 129 -4.92 2.57 -5.83
N GLU A 130 -5.18 3.08 -7.03
CA GLU A 130 -4.33 2.89 -8.24
C GLU A 130 -2.85 3.36 -8.13
N VAL A 131 -2.41 3.87 -6.97
CA VAL A 131 -1.01 4.27 -6.64
C VAL A 131 0.00 3.13 -6.85
N TRP A 132 -0.49 1.90 -6.97
CA TRP A 132 0.33 0.72 -7.02
C TRP A 132 1.32 0.65 -8.19
N GLU A 133 0.90 1.06 -9.38
CA GLU A 133 1.73 0.99 -10.58
C GLU A 133 3.02 1.80 -10.41
N GLU A 134 2.97 2.90 -9.65
CA GLU A 134 4.14 3.71 -9.33
C GLU A 134 5.08 3.04 -8.32
N ILE A 135 4.57 2.33 -7.32
CA ILE A 135 5.41 1.58 -6.37
C ILE A 135 6.15 0.47 -7.12
N GLN A 136 5.49 -0.21 -8.06
CA GLN A 136 6.14 -1.18 -8.93
C GLN A 136 7.20 -0.54 -9.84
N MET A 137 6.93 0.64 -10.42
CA MET A 137 7.94 1.38 -11.19
C MET A 137 9.15 1.77 -10.35
N ILE A 138 8.97 2.25 -9.12
CA ILE A 138 10.11 2.57 -8.23
C ILE A 138 10.93 1.32 -7.93
N ILE A 139 10.26 0.18 -7.70
CA ILE A 139 10.96 -1.11 -7.53
C ILE A 139 11.69 -1.48 -8.83
N ALA A 140 11.10 -1.29 -10.01
CA ALA A 140 11.72 -1.63 -11.29
C ALA A 140 12.91 -0.69 -11.65
N GLU A 141 12.80 0.60 -11.38
CA GLU A 141 13.85 1.61 -11.66
C GLU A 141 15.02 1.53 -10.68
N SER A 142 14.80 0.98 -9.48
CA SER A 142 15.86 0.73 -8.50
C SER A 142 16.61 -0.59 -8.72
N LEU A 143 16.29 -1.35 -9.78
CA LEU A 143 17.09 -2.48 -10.22
C LEU A 143 18.42 -1.97 -10.80
N PRO A 144 19.59 -2.34 -10.23
CA PRO A 144 20.85 -2.09 -10.92
C PRO A 144 20.85 -2.86 -12.25
N GLU A 145 21.28 -2.20 -13.34
CA GLU A 145 21.33 -2.74 -14.72
C GLU A 145 22.23 -3.98 -14.91
N SER A 146 22.74 -4.61 -13.86
CA SER A 146 23.67 -5.72 -13.95
C SER A 146 23.18 -6.95 -13.19
N LEU A 147 22.63 -7.91 -13.95
CA LEU A 147 22.73 -9.35 -13.73
C LEU A 147 23.33 -10.00 -14.97
#